data_AF-F9ZMK1-F1
#
_entry.id   AF-F9ZMK1-F1
#
_cell.length_a   1.000
_cell.length_b   1.000
_cell.length_c   1.000
_cell.angle_alpha   90.00
_cell.angle_beta   90.00
_cell.angle_gamma   90.00
#
_symmetry.space_group_name_H-M   'P 1'
#
loop_
_entity.id
_entity.type
_entity.pdbx_description
1 polymer ?
#
loop_
_entity_poly.entity_id
_entity_poly.type
_entity_poly.pdbx_seq_one_letter_code
_entity_poly.pdbx_strand_id
1 'polypeptide(L)'
;MRSVMLPVAGGHLLRRGRAGFFTYRYRVPPDLRERLGRAQIWFALKTADLYEAQERAAKIWLRIRDMNRKKQLDGLALMFARRPDGTLTFTDVEPKDVETITRLVQSLSPSVSAGVPVASPTTSAPTVKADLASAAWSEYERAKIASKRWSDSTLKENKTAINLFLQIACDRPMSVYSNEDFRQFVQGLMRLPKYYSTSPAWRGRTIAELAKTGPGGQEPKNINKQIRFLSAFFDWYCKAYYEIRTTHTLANHLVEEGRKTVKDSEVRKAMSDAQLQKFYQACLADVDDKRKKGAAFKIWLVPLAAYTGARIGELGQLRTDDIRQVDGVWVFDLLEIEDGQSLKTAASRRQIPVHHALIDGGFLDFVKEQRVKRRKWLWENDKVVDKADVASKTANRLRNKIPEISGKNNGLSMHSVRHSFITKLKNCSTANDQERADLAGHARKGTEGDTRYYKTDLSRLQKHLNEIKYDFNIVRWIDLPG
;
A
#
# COMPACT_ATOMS: atom_id res chain seq x y z
N MET A 1 34.96 -1.50 -19.52
CA MET A 1 34.05 -0.38 -19.16
C MET A 1 32.61 -0.84 -19.29
N ARG A 2 31.86 -0.97 -18.18
CA ARG A 2 30.43 -1.32 -18.24
C ARG A 2 29.67 -0.15 -18.88
N SER A 3 28.95 -0.42 -19.98
CA SER A 3 28.14 0.60 -20.66
C SER A 3 27.01 1.08 -19.75
N VAL A 4 27.02 2.36 -19.39
CA VAL A 4 25.93 2.99 -18.63
C VAL A 4 24.73 3.15 -19.56
N MET A 5 23.61 2.52 -19.20
CA MET A 5 22.35 2.58 -19.94
C MET A 5 21.38 3.47 -19.17
N LEU A 6 20.97 4.59 -19.77
CA LEU A 6 20.04 5.55 -19.15
C LEU A 6 18.70 5.52 -19.89
N PRO A 7 17.56 5.31 -19.20
CA PRO A 7 16.25 5.31 -19.83
C PRO A 7 15.86 6.73 -20.27
N VAL A 8 15.28 6.86 -21.46
CA VAL A 8 14.75 8.13 -22.01
C VAL A 8 13.45 7.86 -22.79
N ALA A 9 12.69 8.89 -23.15
CA ALA A 9 11.42 8.75 -23.85
C ALA A 9 11.57 7.88 -25.13
N GLY A 10 10.81 6.79 -25.21
CA GLY A 10 10.80 5.84 -26.34
C GLY A 10 12.09 5.04 -26.57
N GLY A 11 13.06 5.04 -25.65
CA GLY A 11 14.32 4.35 -25.88
C GLY A 11 15.32 4.40 -24.72
N HIS A 12 16.60 4.19 -25.05
CA HIS A 12 17.70 4.23 -24.09
C HIS A 12 18.88 5.02 -24.64
N LEU A 13 19.61 5.73 -23.79
CA LEU A 13 20.92 6.28 -24.10
C LEU A 13 22.00 5.28 -23.70
N LEU A 14 22.96 5.06 -24.60
CA LEU A 14 24.13 4.23 -24.36
C LEU A 14 25.38 4.99 -24.73
N ARG A 15 26.33 5.07 -23.80
CA ARG A 15 27.66 5.62 -24.06
C ARG A 15 28.54 4.56 -24.75
N ARG A 16 29.09 4.85 -25.93
CA ARG A 16 29.87 3.89 -26.73
C ARG A 16 31.17 4.50 -27.28
N GLY A 17 32.21 3.67 -27.42
CA GLY A 17 33.51 4.02 -28.04
C GLY A 17 34.50 4.76 -27.14
N ARG A 18 35.77 4.87 -27.58
CA ARG A 18 36.85 5.58 -26.86
C ARG A 18 36.59 7.09 -26.73
N ALA A 19 35.89 7.69 -27.69
CA ALA A 19 35.46 9.09 -27.66
C ALA A 19 34.29 9.38 -26.71
N GLY A 20 33.64 8.35 -26.17
CA GLY A 20 32.61 8.50 -25.13
C GLY A 20 31.30 9.14 -25.56
N PHE A 21 30.97 9.12 -26.86
CA PHE A 21 29.72 9.67 -27.38
C PHE A 21 28.49 8.84 -27.01
N PHE A 22 27.37 9.52 -26.82
CA PHE A 22 26.08 8.88 -26.59
C PHE A 22 25.42 8.43 -27.89
N THR A 23 24.73 7.29 -27.80
CA THR A 23 23.87 6.72 -28.83
C THR A 23 22.47 6.56 -28.26
N TYR A 24 21.44 6.93 -29.00
CA TYR A 24 20.04 6.71 -28.65
C TYR A 24 19.53 5.45 -29.35
N ARG A 25 19.15 4.44 -28.56
CA ARG A 25 18.52 3.21 -29.03
C ARG A 25 17.01 3.37 -28.99
N TYR A 26 16.41 3.56 -30.15
CA TYR A 26 14.97 3.55 -30.34
C TYR A 26 14.49 2.12 -30.60
N ARG A 27 13.41 1.73 -29.92
CA ARG A 27 12.75 0.45 -30.16
C ARG A 27 11.66 0.66 -31.18
N VAL A 28 11.78 -0.02 -32.32
CA VAL A 28 10.79 0.09 -33.40
C VAL A 28 9.47 -0.51 -32.90
N PRO A 29 8.36 0.24 -32.97
CA PRO A 29 7.01 -0.27 -32.69
C PRO A 29 6.68 -1.50 -33.55
N PRO A 30 5.97 -2.51 -33.03
CA PRO A 30 5.71 -3.77 -33.73
C PRO A 30 5.13 -3.61 -35.14
N ASP A 31 4.20 -2.68 -35.32
CA ASP A 31 3.56 -2.28 -36.57
C ASP A 31 4.53 -1.77 -37.65
N LEU A 32 5.72 -1.28 -37.24
CA LEU A 32 6.75 -0.79 -38.15
C LEU A 32 7.88 -1.80 -38.38
N ARG A 33 7.94 -2.91 -37.62
CA ARG A 33 9.02 -3.89 -37.72
C ARG A 33 8.97 -4.68 -39.02
N GLU A 34 7.78 -5.03 -39.49
CA GLU A 34 7.59 -5.72 -40.77
C GLU A 34 8.00 -4.84 -41.95
N ARG A 35 7.72 -3.54 -41.88
CA ARG A 35 8.07 -2.57 -42.93
C ARG A 35 9.56 -2.17 -42.92
N LEU A 36 10.17 -2.01 -41.75
CA LEU A 36 11.56 -1.56 -41.60
C LEU A 36 12.57 -2.73 -41.48
N GLY A 37 12.08 -3.97 -41.34
CA GLY A 37 12.90 -5.18 -41.23
C GLY A 37 13.80 -5.26 -39.99
N ARG A 38 13.63 -4.37 -38.99
CA ARG A 38 14.47 -4.30 -37.79
C ARG A 38 13.66 -3.93 -36.55
N ALA A 39 14.00 -4.54 -35.41
CA ALA A 39 13.34 -4.28 -34.12
C ALA A 39 13.92 -3.09 -33.33
N GLN A 40 15.12 -2.63 -33.69
CA GLN A 40 15.86 -1.58 -32.99
C GLN A 40 16.61 -0.70 -33.99
N ILE A 41 16.60 0.61 -33.75
CA ILE A 41 17.36 1.61 -34.51
C ILE A 41 18.26 2.36 -33.54
N TRP A 42 19.49 2.61 -33.97
CA TRP A 42 20.51 3.27 -33.17
C TRP A 42 20.86 4.62 -33.80
N PHE A 43 20.72 5.70 -33.04
CA PHE A 43 21.04 7.06 -33.46
C PHE A 43 22.34 7.50 -32.79
N ALA A 44 23.37 7.86 -33.55
CA ALA A 44 24.55 8.48 -32.99
C ALA A 44 24.24 9.94 -32.64
N LEU A 45 24.38 10.32 -31.37
CA LEU A 45 24.03 11.68 -30.95
C LEU A 45 25.19 12.66 -31.09
N LYS A 46 26.38 12.21 -31.52
CA LYS A 46 27.58 13.03 -31.76
C LYS A 46 27.89 14.02 -30.62
N THR A 47 27.66 13.61 -29.37
CA THR A 47 28.01 14.37 -28.17
C THR A 47 28.35 13.44 -27.02
N ALA A 48 29.32 13.83 -26.20
CA ALA A 48 29.71 13.15 -24.97
C ALA A 48 29.05 13.77 -23.74
N ASP A 49 28.37 14.91 -23.91
CA ASP A 49 27.58 15.57 -22.88
C ASP A 49 26.23 14.88 -22.72
N LEU A 50 25.86 14.59 -21.47
CA LEU A 50 24.65 13.83 -21.16
C LEU A 50 23.37 14.65 -21.36
N TYR A 51 23.41 15.94 -21.04
CA TYR A 51 22.23 16.81 -21.12
C TYR A 51 21.90 17.11 -22.58
N GLU A 52 22.92 17.43 -23.37
CA GLU A 52 22.81 17.59 -24.81
C GLU A 52 22.38 16.29 -25.50
N ALA A 53 22.87 15.13 -25.03
CA ALA A 53 22.40 13.83 -25.53
C ALA A 53 20.91 13.58 -25.22
N GLN A 54 20.43 13.95 -24.03
CA GLN A 54 19.02 13.85 -23.67
C GLN A 54 18.15 14.76 -24.55
N GLU A 55 18.58 16.00 -24.79
CA GLU A 55 17.86 16.94 -25.64
C GLU A 55 17.78 16.46 -27.09
N ARG A 56 18.91 16.00 -27.67
CA ARG A 56 18.96 15.47 -29.04
C ARG A 56 18.09 14.21 -29.17
N ALA A 57 18.10 13.32 -28.19
CA ALA A 57 17.24 12.13 -28.17
C ALA A 57 15.74 12.50 -28.09
N ALA A 58 15.38 13.51 -27.29
CA ALA A 58 14.01 14.00 -27.19
C ALA A 58 13.50 14.59 -28.51
N LYS A 59 14.33 15.36 -29.23
CA LYS A 59 14.00 15.90 -30.56
C LYS A 59 13.76 14.80 -31.58
N ILE A 60 14.63 13.78 -31.61
CA ILE A 60 14.48 12.59 -32.48
C ILE A 60 13.16 11.87 -32.16
N TRP A 61 12.88 11.64 -30.88
CA TRP A 61 11.67 10.94 -30.45
C TRP A 61 10.39 11.71 -30.80
N LEU A 62 10.35 13.03 -30.57
CA LEU A 62 9.20 13.87 -30.92
C LEU A 62 8.90 13.84 -32.42
N ARG A 63 9.95 13.89 -33.25
CA ARG A 63 9.79 13.82 -34.72
C ARG A 63 9.26 12.47 -35.18
N ILE A 64 9.79 11.36 -34.64
CA ILE A 64 9.28 10.01 -34.94
C ILE A 64 7.83 9.86 -34.47
N ARG A 65 7.50 10.37 -33.28
CA ARG A 65 6.15 10.34 -32.72
C ARG A 65 5.15 11.10 -33.59
N ASP A 66 5.52 12.29 -34.06
CA ASP A 66 4.65 13.12 -34.90
C ASP A 66 4.42 12.51 -36.28
N MET A 67 5.45 11.89 -36.89
CA MET A 67 5.30 11.16 -38.15
C MET A 67 4.41 9.91 -38.00
N ASN A 68 4.58 9.14 -36.92
CA ASN A 68 3.69 8.02 -36.59
C ASN A 68 2.24 8.49 -36.39
N ARG A 69 2.02 9.64 -35.72
CA ARG A 69 0.69 10.22 -35.51
C ARG A 69 0.01 10.61 -36.82
N LYS A 70 0.76 11.13 -37.79
CA LYS A 70 0.23 11.56 -39.10
C LYS A 70 0.07 10.42 -40.13
N LYS A 71 0.37 9.17 -39.76
CA LYS A 71 0.42 8.00 -40.67
C LYS A 71 1.29 8.22 -41.92
N GLN A 72 2.28 9.13 -41.84
CA GLN A 72 3.21 9.42 -42.94
C GLN A 72 4.37 8.41 -42.93
N LEU A 73 4.02 7.15 -43.18
CA LEU A 73 4.93 6.01 -43.05
C LEU A 73 5.99 5.98 -44.17
N ASP A 74 5.69 6.54 -45.33
CA ASP A 74 6.61 6.60 -46.48
C ASP A 74 7.66 7.71 -46.30
N GLY A 75 7.28 8.81 -45.63
CA GLY A 75 8.23 9.85 -45.20
C GLY A 75 9.23 9.34 -44.16
N LEU A 76 8.82 8.39 -43.31
CA LEU A 76 9.72 7.70 -42.39
C LEU A 76 10.76 6.86 -43.16
N ALA A 77 10.35 6.14 -44.21
CA ALA A 77 11.23 5.34 -45.05
C ALA A 77 12.23 6.19 -45.87
N LEU A 78 11.79 7.36 -46.36
CA LEU A 78 12.63 8.34 -47.07
C LEU A 78 13.74 8.97 -46.21
N MET A 79 13.59 9.00 -44.89
CA MET A 79 14.65 9.44 -43.97
C MET A 79 15.81 8.42 -43.83
N PHE A 80 15.71 7.28 -44.49
CA PHE A 80 16.68 6.21 -44.42
C PHE A 80 17.16 5.82 -45.83
N ALA A 81 18.28 6.41 -46.28
CA ALA A 81 18.91 5.98 -47.52
C ALA A 81 19.59 4.62 -47.33
N ARG A 82 19.35 3.69 -48.26
CA ARG A 82 19.91 2.34 -48.26
C ARG A 82 21.33 2.36 -48.82
N ARG A 83 22.33 2.01 -48.02
CA ARG A 83 23.68 1.75 -48.53
C ARG A 83 23.77 0.36 -49.20
N PRO A 84 24.76 0.14 -50.09
CA PRO A 84 24.98 -1.16 -50.75
C PRO A 84 25.20 -2.32 -49.78
N ASP A 85 25.66 -2.04 -48.56
CA ASP A 85 25.88 -3.02 -47.48
C ASP A 85 24.62 -3.35 -46.65
N GLY A 86 23.47 -2.77 -47.00
CA GLY A 86 22.20 -3.01 -46.31
C GLY A 86 22.02 -2.22 -45.01
N THR A 87 22.92 -1.28 -44.68
CA THR A 87 22.77 -0.38 -43.53
C THR A 87 22.01 0.90 -43.91
N LEU A 88 21.06 1.31 -43.07
CA LEU A 88 20.34 2.58 -43.21
C LEU A 88 21.06 3.65 -42.38
N THR A 89 21.51 4.73 -43.03
CA THR A 89 21.97 5.95 -42.35
C THR A 89 21.02 7.09 -42.67
N PHE A 90 20.70 7.91 -41.67
CA PHE A 90 19.98 9.16 -41.87
C PHE A 90 20.82 10.07 -42.78
N THR A 91 20.26 10.54 -43.89
CA THR A 91 20.85 11.66 -44.63
C THR A 91 20.61 12.91 -43.81
N ASP A 92 21.67 13.58 -43.36
CA ASP A 92 21.59 14.85 -42.65
C ASP A 92 20.75 15.80 -43.52
N VAL A 93 19.57 16.20 -43.03
CA VAL A 93 18.74 17.23 -43.70
C VAL A 93 19.43 18.56 -43.42
N GLU A 94 20.09 19.12 -44.42
CA GLU A 94 20.66 20.46 -44.29
C GLU A 94 19.55 21.51 -44.35
N PRO A 95 19.74 22.71 -43.76
CA PRO A 95 18.73 23.77 -43.78
C PRO A 95 18.20 24.13 -45.18
N LYS A 96 19.03 23.95 -46.22
CA LYS A 96 18.68 24.18 -47.63
C LYS A 96 17.73 23.13 -48.23
N ASP A 97 17.67 21.93 -47.65
CA ASP A 97 16.83 20.83 -48.14
C ASP A 97 15.37 20.95 -47.64
N VAL A 98 15.15 21.79 -46.63
CA VAL A 98 13.83 22.01 -46.00
C VAL A 98 12.83 22.60 -47.00
N GLU A 99 13.28 23.47 -47.91
CA GLU A 99 12.39 24.11 -48.88
C GLU A 99 11.97 23.17 -50.01
N THR A 100 12.89 22.34 -50.52
CA THR A 100 12.61 21.30 -51.51
C THR A 100 11.66 20.23 -50.97
N ILE A 101 11.86 19.82 -49.71
CA ILE A 101 10.99 18.85 -49.03
C ILE A 101 9.60 19.45 -48.76
N THR A 102 9.52 20.74 -48.40
CA THR A 102 8.24 21.43 -48.19
C THR A 102 7.43 21.54 -49.47
N ARG A 103 8.07 21.84 -50.62
CA ARG A 103 7.41 21.85 -51.94
C ARG A 103 6.92 20.46 -52.37
N LEU A 104 7.70 19.41 -52.11
CA LEU A 104 7.30 18.04 -52.41
C LEU A 104 6.10 17.59 -51.56
N VAL A 105 6.06 17.94 -50.27
CA VAL A 105 4.93 17.65 -49.36
C VAL A 105 3.67 18.42 -49.75
N GLN A 106 3.81 19.65 -50.24
CA GLN A 106 2.69 20.42 -50.79
C GLN A 106 2.16 19.82 -52.10
N SER A 107 3.04 19.31 -52.97
CA SER A 107 2.66 18.64 -54.24
C SER A 107 1.96 17.28 -54.05
N LEU A 108 2.14 16.66 -52.89
CA LEU A 108 1.56 15.35 -52.54
C LEU A 108 0.27 15.46 -51.71
N SER A 109 -0.26 16.68 -51.52
CA SER A 109 -1.58 16.87 -50.92
C SER A 109 -2.67 16.61 -51.97
N PRO A 110 -3.61 15.69 -51.76
CA PRO A 110 -4.54 15.30 -52.81
C PRO A 110 -5.58 16.39 -53.05
N SER A 111 -5.64 16.90 -54.28
CA SER A 111 -6.86 17.47 -54.85
C SER A 111 -7.94 16.40 -54.95
N VAL A 112 -9.12 16.72 -54.46
CA VAL A 112 -10.33 15.90 -54.43
C VAL A 112 -10.73 15.41 -55.83
N SER A 113 -10.91 14.09 -56.02
CA SER A 113 -12.15 13.52 -56.61
C SER A 113 -12.11 12.00 -56.82
N ALA A 114 -13.23 11.39 -56.39
CA ALA A 114 -13.98 10.27 -56.96
C ALA A 114 -13.29 8.99 -57.45
N GLY A 115 -13.61 7.89 -56.76
CA GLY A 115 -13.97 6.62 -57.41
C GLY A 115 -12.88 5.55 -57.52
N VAL A 116 -13.07 4.46 -56.75
CA VAL A 116 -12.85 3.02 -57.07
C VAL A 116 -12.56 2.27 -55.76
N PRO A 117 -13.25 1.15 -55.46
CA PRO A 117 -13.09 0.45 -54.19
C PRO A 117 -11.87 -0.46 -54.24
N VAL A 118 -10.88 -0.20 -53.38
CA VAL A 118 -9.77 -1.14 -53.15
C VAL A 118 -10.04 -1.88 -51.86
N ALA A 119 -10.17 -3.20 -51.98
CA ALA A 119 -10.40 -4.12 -50.88
C ALA A 119 -9.33 -3.97 -49.79
N SER A 120 -9.79 -3.77 -48.55
CA SER A 120 -8.95 -3.71 -47.36
C SER A 120 -8.31 -5.07 -47.05
N PRO A 121 -6.99 -5.17 -46.82
CA PRO A 121 -6.47 -6.22 -45.99
C PRO A 121 -6.85 -5.90 -44.53
N THR A 122 -7.68 -6.76 -43.97
CA THR A 122 -8.08 -6.74 -42.56
C THR A 122 -6.86 -7.10 -41.70
N THR A 123 -6.11 -6.09 -41.25
CA THR A 123 -5.17 -6.26 -40.14
C THR A 123 -5.70 -5.49 -38.94
N SER A 124 -6.28 -6.24 -38.00
CA SER A 124 -6.84 -5.72 -36.75
C SER A 124 -5.77 -4.93 -35.98
N ALA A 125 -6.00 -3.63 -35.82
CA ALA A 125 -5.34 -2.81 -34.81
C ALA A 125 -5.51 -3.48 -33.42
N PRO A 126 -4.56 -3.33 -32.48
CA PRO A 126 -4.75 -3.83 -31.13
C PRO A 126 -6.05 -3.24 -30.58
N THR A 127 -7.01 -4.11 -30.31
CA THR A 127 -8.30 -3.76 -29.75
C THR A 127 -8.08 -2.99 -28.46
N VAL A 128 -8.30 -1.67 -28.49
CA VAL A 128 -8.37 -0.84 -27.29
C VAL A 128 -9.51 -1.42 -26.48
N LYS A 129 -9.18 -2.12 -25.38
CA LYS A 129 -10.20 -2.63 -24.47
C LYS A 129 -10.85 -1.42 -23.82
N ALA A 130 -12.01 -1.00 -24.31
CA ALA A 130 -12.76 0.15 -23.81
C ALA A 130 -13.53 -0.23 -22.53
N ASP A 131 -12.87 -0.92 -21.60
CA ASP A 131 -13.49 -1.32 -20.35
C ASP A 131 -13.80 -0.08 -19.51
N LEU A 132 -15.01 -0.05 -18.95
CA LEU A 132 -15.34 0.88 -17.87
C LEU A 132 -14.39 0.67 -16.69
N ALA A 133 -14.12 1.74 -15.92
CA ALA A 133 -13.27 1.67 -14.74
C ALA A 133 -13.78 0.65 -13.71
N SER A 134 -15.09 0.51 -13.55
CA SER A 134 -15.71 -0.51 -12.70
C SER A 134 -15.42 -1.96 -13.16
N ALA A 135 -15.40 -2.21 -14.46
CA ALA A 135 -15.08 -3.52 -15.04
C ALA A 135 -13.59 -3.84 -14.88
N ALA A 136 -12.72 -2.87 -15.18
CA ALA A 136 -11.28 -2.98 -14.97
C ALA A 136 -10.92 -3.18 -13.49
N TRP A 137 -11.62 -2.50 -12.57
CA TRP A 137 -11.48 -2.72 -11.14
C TRP A 137 -11.84 -4.16 -10.75
N SER A 138 -12.98 -4.67 -11.25
CA SER A 138 -13.43 -6.02 -10.92
C SER A 138 -12.39 -7.08 -11.30
N GLU A 139 -11.71 -6.88 -12.43
CA GLU A 139 -10.61 -7.75 -12.84
C GLU A 139 -9.37 -7.59 -11.96
N TYR A 140 -9.00 -6.35 -11.63
CA TYR A 140 -7.87 -6.07 -10.75
C TYR A 140 -8.08 -6.67 -9.34
N GLU A 141 -9.29 -6.56 -8.82
CA GLU A 141 -9.70 -7.16 -7.55
C GLU A 141 -9.50 -8.67 -7.58
N ARG A 142 -10.04 -9.36 -8.60
CA ARG A 142 -9.86 -10.82 -8.76
C ARG A 142 -8.39 -11.22 -8.83
N ALA A 143 -7.59 -10.49 -9.62
CA ALA A 143 -6.16 -10.77 -9.76
C ALA A 143 -5.42 -10.61 -8.42
N LYS A 144 -5.77 -9.59 -7.62
CA LYS A 144 -5.13 -9.35 -6.32
C LYS A 144 -5.54 -10.35 -5.25
N ILE A 145 -6.82 -10.73 -5.20
CA ILE A 145 -7.31 -11.79 -4.31
C ILE A 145 -6.65 -13.12 -4.67
N ALA A 146 -6.62 -13.50 -5.96
CA ALA A 146 -5.98 -14.72 -6.42
C ALA A 146 -4.49 -14.78 -6.07
N SER A 147 -3.79 -13.64 -6.12
CA SER A 147 -2.38 -13.54 -5.73
C SER A 147 -2.12 -13.62 -4.21
N LYS A 148 -3.17 -13.68 -3.37
CA LYS A 148 -3.10 -13.63 -1.90
C LYS A 148 -2.30 -12.43 -1.34
N ARG A 149 -2.16 -11.34 -2.12
CA ARG A 149 -1.40 -10.14 -1.73
C ARG A 149 -2.19 -9.15 -0.90
N TRP A 150 -3.52 -9.18 -0.96
CA TRP A 150 -4.38 -8.30 -0.17
C TRP A 150 -5.06 -9.07 0.94
N SER A 151 -4.96 -8.53 2.16
CA SER A 151 -5.83 -8.92 3.26
C SER A 151 -7.25 -8.41 3.04
N ASP A 152 -8.24 -8.97 3.72
CA ASP A 152 -9.63 -8.50 3.68
C ASP A 152 -9.75 -7.01 4.07
N SER A 153 -8.92 -6.57 5.03
CA SER A 153 -8.85 -5.16 5.44
C SER A 153 -8.34 -4.28 4.29
N THR A 154 -7.26 -4.70 3.62
CA THR A 154 -6.71 -3.99 2.46
C THR A 154 -7.72 -3.93 1.31
N LEU A 155 -8.44 -5.03 1.06
CA LEU A 155 -9.48 -5.10 0.04
C LEU A 155 -10.60 -4.11 0.34
N LYS A 156 -11.10 -4.07 1.58
CA LYS A 156 -12.14 -3.13 2.01
C LYS A 156 -11.71 -1.67 1.83
N GLU A 157 -10.47 -1.34 2.20
CA GLU A 157 -9.93 0.01 2.03
C GLU A 157 -9.82 0.40 0.54
N ASN A 158 -9.34 -0.50 -0.30
CA ASN A 158 -9.21 -0.28 -1.74
C ASN A 158 -10.58 -0.17 -2.43
N LYS A 159 -11.58 -0.94 -1.98
CA LYS A 159 -12.99 -0.79 -2.42
C LYS A 159 -13.52 0.60 -2.11
N THR A 160 -13.25 1.13 -0.92
CA THR A 160 -13.62 2.52 -0.60
C THR A 160 -12.97 3.50 -1.57
N ALA A 161 -11.68 3.31 -1.86
CA ALA A 161 -10.92 4.19 -2.75
C ALA A 161 -11.50 4.23 -4.17
N ILE A 162 -11.75 3.07 -4.77
CA ILE A 162 -12.34 3.01 -6.12
C ILE A 162 -13.77 3.52 -6.13
N ASN A 163 -14.58 3.24 -5.10
CA ASN A 163 -15.96 3.73 -5.03
C ASN A 163 -16.03 5.25 -4.92
N LEU A 164 -15.08 5.88 -4.20
CA LEU A 164 -14.95 7.34 -4.19
C LEU A 164 -14.58 7.86 -5.58
N PHE A 165 -13.64 7.21 -6.26
CA PHE A 165 -13.25 7.60 -7.62
C PHE A 165 -14.42 7.55 -8.60
N LEU A 166 -15.16 6.43 -8.63
CA LEU A 166 -16.30 6.25 -9.52
C LEU A 166 -17.43 7.25 -9.23
N GLN A 167 -17.64 7.64 -7.97
CA GLN A 167 -18.67 8.62 -7.61
C GLN A 167 -18.26 10.06 -7.91
N ILE A 168 -16.96 10.39 -7.88
CA ILE A 168 -16.47 11.75 -8.09
C ILE A 168 -16.12 12.01 -9.56
N ALA A 169 -15.41 11.07 -10.20
CA ALA A 169 -14.92 11.18 -11.58
C ALA A 169 -15.81 10.45 -12.61
N CYS A 170 -16.93 9.86 -12.16
CA CYS A 170 -17.86 9.02 -12.92
C CYS A 170 -17.22 7.73 -13.45
N ASP A 171 -18.03 6.69 -13.64
CA ASP A 171 -17.59 5.46 -14.30
C ASP A 171 -17.57 5.65 -15.82
N ARG A 172 -16.36 5.63 -16.38
CA ARG A 172 -16.10 5.89 -17.80
C ARG A 172 -15.07 4.90 -18.32
N PRO A 173 -14.95 4.76 -19.66
CA PRO A 173 -13.90 3.94 -20.24
C PRO A 173 -12.51 4.36 -19.75
N MET A 174 -11.66 3.39 -19.42
CA MET A 174 -10.32 3.63 -18.87
C MET A 174 -9.43 4.51 -19.77
N SER A 175 -9.69 4.52 -21.08
CA SER A 175 -8.98 5.33 -22.08
C SER A 175 -9.32 6.82 -22.07
N VAL A 176 -10.41 7.22 -21.42
CA VAL A 176 -10.93 8.59 -21.46
C VAL A 176 -10.42 9.45 -20.30
N TYR A 177 -9.98 8.84 -19.20
CA TYR A 177 -9.49 9.60 -18.05
C TYR A 177 -8.22 10.37 -18.37
N SER A 178 -8.22 11.64 -17.99
CA SER A 178 -7.16 12.60 -18.18
C SER A 178 -6.61 13.11 -16.85
N ASN A 179 -5.54 13.90 -16.90
CA ASN A 179 -5.01 14.58 -15.72
C ASN A 179 -6.04 15.51 -15.06
N GLU A 180 -6.96 16.08 -15.83
CA GLU A 180 -7.97 16.97 -15.28
C GLU A 180 -8.97 16.20 -14.41
N ASP A 181 -9.35 14.99 -14.82
CA ASP A 181 -10.22 14.12 -14.03
C ASP A 181 -9.55 13.73 -12.70
N PHE A 182 -8.24 13.50 -12.71
CA PHE A 182 -7.47 13.23 -11.49
C PHE A 182 -7.37 14.46 -10.58
N ARG A 183 -7.21 15.68 -11.13
CA ARG A 183 -7.28 16.92 -10.34
C ARG A 183 -8.64 17.09 -9.69
N GLN A 184 -9.72 16.90 -10.45
CA GLN A 184 -11.08 16.99 -9.94
C GLN A 184 -11.36 15.96 -8.86
N PHE A 185 -10.85 14.73 -9.03
CA PHE A 185 -10.92 13.71 -7.99
C PHE A 185 -10.23 14.15 -6.70
N VAL A 186 -8.98 14.63 -6.77
CA VAL A 186 -8.23 15.09 -5.59
C VAL A 186 -8.90 16.29 -4.93
N GLN A 187 -9.35 17.27 -5.70
CA GLN A 187 -10.13 18.40 -5.17
C GLN A 187 -11.42 17.92 -4.49
N GLY A 188 -12.09 16.93 -5.08
CA GLY A 188 -13.26 16.29 -4.49
C GLY A 188 -12.95 15.67 -3.14
N LEU A 189 -11.87 14.90 -3.04
CA LEU A 189 -11.42 14.33 -1.77
C LEU A 189 -11.10 15.41 -0.71
N MET A 190 -10.51 16.54 -1.12
CA MET A 190 -10.22 17.66 -0.22
C MET A 190 -11.48 18.32 0.34
N ARG A 191 -12.58 18.34 -0.43
CA ARG A 191 -13.89 18.88 0.00
C ARG A 191 -14.72 17.88 0.82
N LEU A 192 -14.38 16.60 0.83
CA LEU A 192 -15.12 15.62 1.61
C LEU A 192 -15.02 15.89 3.13
N PRO A 193 -16.16 16.04 3.84
CA PRO A 193 -16.16 16.18 5.29
C PRO A 193 -15.50 15.02 6.01
N LYS A 194 -14.88 15.27 7.17
CA LYS A 194 -14.51 14.19 8.08
C LYS A 194 -15.77 13.40 8.48
N TYR A 195 -15.68 12.07 8.47
CA TYR A 195 -16.81 11.19 8.80
C TYR A 195 -18.03 11.34 7.86
N TYR A 196 -17.81 11.69 6.58
CA TYR A 196 -18.88 11.80 5.57
C TYR A 196 -19.82 10.59 5.50
N SER A 197 -19.34 9.38 5.81
CA SER A 197 -20.13 8.14 5.73
C SER A 197 -20.88 7.76 7.02
N THR A 198 -20.53 8.35 8.17
CA THR A 198 -21.08 7.94 9.48
C THR A 198 -21.74 9.05 10.25
N SER A 199 -21.43 10.32 9.95
CA SER A 199 -22.02 11.46 10.67
C SER A 199 -23.48 11.66 10.26
N PRO A 200 -24.42 11.84 11.21
CA PRO A 200 -25.80 12.20 10.90
C PRO A 200 -25.93 13.47 10.06
N ALA A 201 -24.98 14.41 10.19
CA ALA A 201 -24.97 15.69 9.47
C ALA A 201 -24.91 15.54 7.94
N TRP A 202 -24.42 14.40 7.43
CA TRP A 202 -24.26 14.16 5.99
C TRP A 202 -25.22 13.11 5.45
N ARG A 203 -26.18 12.65 6.27
CA ARG A 203 -27.16 11.64 5.87
C ARG A 203 -28.01 12.17 4.71
N GLY A 204 -28.16 11.36 3.66
CA GLY A 204 -28.93 11.72 2.47
C GLY A 204 -28.19 12.54 1.42
N ARG A 205 -26.97 13.03 1.72
CA ARG A 205 -26.10 13.68 0.72
C ARG A 205 -25.28 12.64 -0.03
N THR A 206 -25.15 12.80 -1.35
CA THR A 206 -24.28 11.95 -2.15
C THR A 206 -22.81 12.34 -2.04
N ILE A 207 -21.89 11.40 -2.28
CA ILE A 207 -20.44 11.71 -2.33
C ILE A 207 -20.14 12.71 -3.44
N ALA A 208 -20.82 12.62 -4.59
CA ALA A 208 -20.67 13.54 -5.70
C ALA A 208 -21.04 14.99 -5.31
N GLU A 209 -22.12 15.19 -4.54
CA GLU A 209 -22.47 16.50 -3.99
C GLU A 209 -21.40 17.00 -3.01
N LEU A 210 -21.01 16.17 -2.03
CA LEU A 210 -20.03 16.56 -1.01
C LEU A 210 -18.65 16.86 -1.62
N ALA A 211 -18.27 16.17 -2.69
CA ALA A 211 -17.03 16.45 -3.42
C ALA A 211 -17.05 17.79 -4.16
N LYS A 212 -18.23 18.36 -4.42
CA LYS A 212 -18.38 19.68 -5.05
C LYS A 212 -18.46 20.80 -4.03
N THR A 213 -19.25 20.64 -2.97
CA THR A 213 -19.62 21.73 -2.05
C THR A 213 -19.30 21.48 -0.58
N GLY A 214 -18.67 20.34 -0.26
CA GLY A 214 -18.39 19.98 1.12
C GLY A 214 -17.37 20.90 1.80
N PRO A 215 -17.45 21.03 3.13
CA PRO A 215 -16.55 21.87 3.95
C PRO A 215 -15.11 21.37 4.03
N GLY A 216 -14.80 20.19 3.48
CA GLY A 216 -13.51 19.53 3.65
C GLY A 216 -13.25 19.01 5.06
N GLY A 217 -12.00 18.66 5.33
CA GLY A 217 -11.56 18.14 6.64
C GLY A 217 -10.96 16.72 6.59
N GLN A 218 -10.73 16.16 5.40
CA GLN A 218 -9.84 15.02 5.26
C GLN A 218 -8.39 15.42 5.57
N GLU A 219 -7.66 14.55 6.25
CA GLU A 219 -6.23 14.72 6.44
C GLU A 219 -5.47 14.38 5.14
N PRO A 220 -4.43 15.14 4.75
CA PRO A 220 -3.65 14.89 3.53
C PRO A 220 -3.16 13.45 3.40
N LYS A 221 -2.76 12.83 4.52
CA LYS A 221 -2.36 11.41 4.58
C LYS A 221 -3.47 10.45 4.11
N ASN A 222 -4.72 10.72 4.48
CA ASN A 222 -5.87 9.90 4.07
C ASN A 222 -6.19 10.09 2.58
N ILE A 223 -6.07 11.33 2.07
CA ILE A 223 -6.21 11.64 0.64
C ILE A 223 -5.12 10.90 -0.15
N ASN A 224 -3.87 11.04 0.26
CA ASN A 224 -2.71 10.40 -0.37
C ASN A 224 -2.81 8.87 -0.39
N LYS A 225 -3.48 8.26 0.60
CA LYS A 225 -3.76 6.82 0.59
C LYS A 225 -4.64 6.41 -0.59
N GLN A 226 -5.70 7.18 -0.88
CA GLN A 226 -6.58 6.92 -2.02
C GLN A 226 -5.84 7.11 -3.35
N ILE A 227 -5.05 8.19 -3.44
CA ILE A 227 -4.24 8.53 -4.63
C ILE A 227 -3.25 7.40 -4.94
N ARG A 228 -2.52 6.90 -3.94
CA ARG A 228 -1.53 5.82 -4.14
C ARG A 228 -2.18 4.54 -4.65
N PHE A 229 -3.33 4.17 -4.10
CA PHE A 229 -4.08 3.00 -4.57
C PHE A 229 -4.49 3.17 -6.04
N LEU A 230 -5.15 4.27 -6.39
CA LEU A 230 -5.60 4.51 -7.76
C LEU A 230 -4.42 4.59 -8.73
N SER A 231 -3.32 5.22 -8.34
CA SER A 231 -2.10 5.22 -9.14
C SER A 231 -1.61 3.81 -9.46
N ALA A 232 -1.65 2.89 -8.48
CA ALA A 232 -1.27 1.50 -8.69
C ALA A 232 -2.26 0.73 -9.56
N PHE A 233 -3.56 1.03 -9.45
CA PHE A 233 -4.61 0.46 -10.29
C PHE A 233 -4.46 0.87 -11.77
N PHE A 234 -4.32 2.17 -12.05
CA PHE A 234 -4.13 2.67 -13.41
C PHE A 234 -2.80 2.20 -14.01
N ASP A 235 -1.71 2.17 -13.23
CA ASP A 235 -0.42 1.62 -13.70
C ASP A 235 -0.51 0.12 -14.00
N TRP A 236 -1.24 -0.66 -13.20
CA TRP A 236 -1.51 -2.07 -13.51
C TRP A 236 -2.28 -2.21 -14.83
N TYR A 237 -3.36 -1.44 -15.01
CA TYR A 237 -4.18 -1.53 -16.21
C TYR A 237 -3.38 -1.19 -17.48
N CYS A 238 -2.61 -0.11 -17.45
CA CYS A 238 -1.73 0.26 -18.57
C CYS A 238 -0.69 -0.82 -18.90
N LYS A 239 -0.10 -1.45 -17.88
CA LYS A 239 0.86 -2.53 -18.09
C LYS A 239 0.21 -3.78 -18.67
N ALA A 240 -0.95 -4.16 -18.15
CA ALA A 240 -1.65 -5.38 -18.54
C ALA A 240 -2.19 -5.31 -19.98
N TYR A 241 -2.65 -4.14 -20.43
CA TYR A 241 -3.38 -4.00 -21.70
C TYR A 241 -2.62 -3.26 -22.79
N TYR A 242 -1.61 -2.48 -22.43
CA TYR A 242 -0.90 -1.62 -23.38
C TYR A 242 0.62 -1.78 -23.31
N GLU A 243 1.15 -2.64 -22.42
CA GLU A 243 2.58 -2.86 -22.17
C GLU A 243 3.38 -1.56 -21.89
N ILE A 244 2.69 -0.51 -21.45
CA ILE A 244 3.29 0.77 -21.08
C ILE A 244 3.15 1.02 -19.58
N ARG A 245 4.04 1.86 -19.05
CA ARG A 245 3.81 2.51 -17.76
C ARG A 245 2.98 3.76 -17.99
N THR A 246 2.17 4.13 -16.99
CA THR A 246 1.50 5.42 -17.02
C THR A 246 2.56 6.54 -17.05
N THR A 247 2.48 7.42 -18.04
CA THR A 247 3.33 8.63 -18.12
C THR A 247 2.88 9.71 -17.14
N HIS A 248 1.62 9.62 -16.68
CA HIS A 248 0.96 10.54 -15.76
C HIS A 248 0.35 9.75 -14.59
N THR A 249 1.19 9.36 -13.63
CA THR A 249 0.70 8.69 -12.42
C THR A 249 -0.09 9.68 -11.56
N LEU A 250 -1.24 9.25 -10.99
CA LEU A 250 -1.96 10.03 -9.97
C LEU A 250 -1.04 10.44 -8.80
N ALA A 251 0.09 9.74 -8.60
CA ALA A 251 1.14 10.13 -7.66
C ALA A 251 1.66 11.58 -7.83
N ASN A 252 1.50 12.20 -9.00
CA ASN A 252 1.85 13.61 -9.21
C ASN A 252 0.85 14.58 -8.56
N HIS A 253 -0.30 14.08 -8.09
CA HIS A 253 -1.35 14.86 -7.43
C HIS A 253 -1.36 14.64 -5.91
N LEU A 254 -0.30 14.05 -5.35
CA LEU A 254 -0.18 13.91 -3.90
C LEU A 254 -0.28 15.29 -3.24
N VAL A 255 -1.12 15.38 -2.22
CA VAL A 255 -1.29 16.59 -1.43
C VAL A 255 -0.14 16.68 -0.45
N GLU A 256 0.41 17.89 -0.29
CA GLU A 256 1.47 18.14 0.68
C GLU A 256 1.00 17.78 2.08
N GLU A 257 1.77 16.91 2.73
CA GLU A 257 1.61 16.66 4.16
C GLU A 257 2.34 17.79 4.89
N GLY A 258 1.62 18.55 5.73
CA GLY A 258 2.23 19.60 6.54
C GLY A 258 3.46 19.08 7.29
N ARG A 259 4.47 19.94 7.46
CA ARG A 259 5.74 19.57 8.12
C ARG A 259 5.43 18.97 9.48
N LYS A 260 5.76 17.70 9.68
CA LYS A 260 5.59 17.04 10.97
C LYS A 260 6.48 17.72 11.98
N THR A 261 5.90 18.51 12.88
CA THR A 261 6.60 19.11 14.02
C THR A 261 6.95 18.06 15.09
N VAL A 262 6.23 16.93 15.08
CA VAL A 262 6.36 15.81 16.03
C VAL A 262 6.23 14.49 15.26
N LYS A 263 7.05 13.48 15.58
CA LYS A 263 6.96 12.16 14.91
C LYS A 263 5.62 11.48 15.21
N ASP A 264 5.06 10.69 14.29
CA ASP A 264 3.84 9.89 14.52
C ASP A 264 3.95 8.98 15.78
N SER A 265 5.17 8.62 16.18
CA SER A 265 5.48 7.85 17.40
C SER A 265 5.42 8.69 18.68
N GLU A 266 5.65 9.99 18.59
CA GLU A 266 5.59 10.96 19.69
C GLU A 266 4.17 11.53 19.86
N VAL A 267 3.38 11.59 18.78
CA VAL A 267 1.96 11.99 18.81
C VAL A 267 1.09 10.95 19.55
N ARG A 268 1.44 9.65 19.47
CA ARG A 268 0.71 8.60 20.17
C ARG A 268 1.20 8.48 21.61
N LYS A 269 0.43 9.03 22.54
CA LYS A 269 0.73 8.99 23.97
C LYS A 269 0.58 7.57 24.51
N ALA A 270 1.52 7.16 25.35
CA ALA A 270 1.34 6.03 26.25
C ALA A 270 0.24 6.40 27.28
N MET A 271 -0.60 5.42 27.65
CA MET A 271 -1.48 5.59 28.81
C MET A 271 -0.65 5.51 30.10
N SER A 272 -0.93 6.38 31.06
CA SER A 272 -0.36 6.27 32.40
C SER A 272 -0.93 5.05 33.14
N ASP A 273 -0.26 4.63 34.21
CA ASP A 273 -0.70 3.47 35.00
C ASP A 273 -2.08 3.73 35.64
N ALA A 274 -2.36 4.95 36.10
CA ALA A 274 -3.69 5.36 36.58
C ALA A 274 -4.77 5.28 35.48
N GLN A 275 -4.43 5.63 34.23
CA GLN A 275 -5.33 5.50 33.09
C GLN A 275 -5.59 4.03 32.73
N LEU A 276 -4.55 3.19 32.78
CA LEU A 276 -4.69 1.74 32.59
C LEU A 276 -5.53 1.10 33.70
N GLN A 277 -5.36 1.53 34.95
CA GLN A 277 -6.18 1.09 36.08
C GLN A 277 -7.65 1.42 35.86
N LYS A 278 -7.98 2.67 35.52
CA LYS A 278 -9.36 3.07 35.18
C LYS A 278 -9.92 2.25 34.03
N PHE A 279 -9.09 1.95 33.02
CA PHE A 279 -9.52 1.12 31.91
C PHE A 279 -9.81 -0.32 32.32
N TYR A 280 -8.95 -0.91 33.13
CA TYR A 280 -9.16 -2.25 33.65
C TYR A 280 -10.43 -2.32 34.52
N GLN A 281 -10.65 -1.34 35.40
CA GLN A 281 -11.85 -1.27 36.23
C GLN A 281 -13.13 -1.16 35.39
N ALA A 282 -13.13 -0.37 34.32
CA ALA A 282 -14.27 -0.31 33.40
C ALA A 282 -14.53 -1.63 32.66
N CYS A 283 -13.48 -2.44 32.42
CA CYS A 283 -13.63 -3.77 31.84
C CYS A 283 -14.26 -4.75 32.83
N LEU A 284 -13.81 -4.72 34.10
CA LEU A 284 -14.38 -5.53 35.17
C LEU A 284 -15.84 -5.16 35.45
N ALA A 285 -16.15 -3.87 35.54
CA ALA A 285 -17.52 -3.39 35.78
C ALA A 285 -18.51 -3.74 34.65
N ASP A 286 -18.03 -4.11 33.46
CA ASP A 286 -18.87 -4.60 32.34
C ASP A 286 -19.06 -6.14 32.38
N VAL A 287 -18.64 -6.78 33.47
CA VAL A 287 -18.74 -8.22 33.73
C VAL A 287 -19.33 -8.45 35.12
N ASP A 288 -20.53 -9.00 35.16
CA ASP A 288 -21.21 -9.41 36.38
C ASP A 288 -20.99 -10.90 36.72
N ASP A 289 -20.79 -11.74 35.70
CA ASP A 289 -20.49 -13.17 35.81
C ASP A 289 -19.41 -13.53 34.78
N LYS A 290 -18.31 -14.16 35.24
CA LYS A 290 -17.15 -14.48 34.40
C LYS A 290 -17.40 -15.60 33.39
N ARG A 291 -18.42 -16.43 33.59
CA ARG A 291 -18.84 -17.52 32.69
C ARG A 291 -19.67 -17.00 31.51
N LYS A 292 -20.18 -15.77 31.56
CA LYS A 292 -20.92 -15.18 30.43
C LYS A 292 -20.05 -15.03 29.18
N LYS A 293 -20.69 -15.24 28.03
CA LYS A 293 -20.03 -15.14 26.73
C LYS A 293 -19.35 -13.77 26.54
N GLY A 294 -18.06 -13.80 26.24
CA GLY A 294 -17.25 -12.60 26.02
C GLY A 294 -16.74 -11.92 27.30
N ALA A 295 -17.14 -12.35 28.49
CA ALA A 295 -16.65 -11.80 29.77
C ALA A 295 -15.14 -11.97 29.92
N ALA A 296 -14.62 -13.18 29.66
CA ALA A 296 -13.20 -13.48 29.77
C ALA A 296 -12.31 -12.56 28.93
N PHE A 297 -12.72 -12.23 27.69
CA PHE A 297 -11.97 -11.29 26.86
C PHE A 297 -11.91 -9.89 27.49
N LYS A 298 -13.01 -9.40 28.07
CA LYS A 298 -13.04 -8.08 28.72
C LYS A 298 -12.14 -8.07 29.96
N ILE A 299 -12.22 -9.11 30.80
CA ILE A 299 -11.38 -9.26 32.00
C ILE A 299 -9.90 -9.23 31.62
N TRP A 300 -9.49 -10.03 30.63
CA TRP A 300 -8.10 -10.17 30.25
C TRP A 300 -7.58 -9.09 29.29
N LEU A 301 -8.47 -8.23 28.76
CA LEU A 301 -8.15 -7.22 27.75
C LEU A 301 -6.97 -6.32 28.14
N VAL A 302 -7.09 -5.62 29.27
CA VAL A 302 -6.08 -4.65 29.71
C VAL A 302 -4.83 -5.33 30.25
N PRO A 303 -4.93 -6.36 31.13
CA PRO A 303 -3.75 -7.09 31.61
C PRO A 303 -2.90 -7.65 30.46
N LEU A 304 -3.52 -8.35 29.50
CA LEU A 304 -2.78 -8.94 28.39
C LEU A 304 -2.17 -7.86 27.49
N ALA A 305 -2.92 -6.81 27.15
CA ALA A 305 -2.39 -5.74 26.31
C ALA A 305 -1.22 -4.99 26.98
N ALA A 306 -1.28 -4.78 28.29
CA ALA A 306 -0.25 -4.11 29.07
C ALA A 306 1.02 -4.97 29.21
N TYR A 307 0.90 -6.27 29.47
CA TYR A 307 2.06 -7.13 29.76
C TYR A 307 2.65 -7.86 28.54
N THR A 308 1.96 -7.86 27.40
CA THR A 308 2.50 -8.46 26.15
C THR A 308 2.82 -7.43 25.08
N GLY A 309 2.26 -6.22 25.21
CA GLY A 309 2.25 -5.23 24.15
C GLY A 309 1.55 -5.69 22.86
N ALA A 310 0.83 -6.80 22.84
CA ALA A 310 0.23 -7.34 21.63
C ALA A 310 -0.80 -6.39 21.03
N ARG A 311 -0.93 -6.41 19.70
CA ARG A 311 -1.99 -5.65 19.04
C ARG A 311 -3.34 -6.27 19.40
N ILE A 312 -4.39 -5.45 19.45
CA ILE A 312 -5.71 -5.97 19.87
C ILE A 312 -6.25 -7.08 18.97
N GLY A 313 -5.93 -7.02 17.66
CA GLY A 313 -6.26 -8.10 16.73
C GLY A 313 -5.51 -9.39 17.04
N GLU A 314 -4.24 -9.30 17.48
CA GLU A 314 -3.44 -10.45 17.91
C GLU A 314 -4.06 -11.09 19.15
N LEU A 315 -4.47 -10.27 20.14
CA LEU A 315 -5.16 -10.77 21.33
C LEU A 315 -6.51 -11.40 20.98
N GLY A 316 -7.32 -10.74 20.15
CA GLY A 316 -8.69 -11.18 19.82
C GLY A 316 -8.78 -12.52 19.07
N GLN A 317 -7.69 -12.96 18.46
CA GLN A 317 -7.60 -14.22 17.70
C GLN A 317 -6.71 -15.28 18.39
N LEU A 318 -6.40 -15.11 19.68
CA LEU A 318 -5.64 -16.13 20.40
C LEU A 318 -6.38 -17.47 20.42
N ARG A 319 -5.63 -18.54 20.19
CA ARG A 319 -6.03 -19.93 20.39
C ARG A 319 -5.53 -20.42 21.75
N THR A 320 -6.09 -21.52 22.23
CA THR A 320 -5.62 -22.17 23.45
C THR A 320 -4.20 -22.73 23.32
N ASP A 321 -3.82 -23.09 22.08
CA ASP A 321 -2.53 -23.71 21.78
C ASP A 321 -1.42 -22.68 21.59
N ASP A 322 -1.78 -21.42 21.31
CA ASP A 322 -0.86 -20.28 21.29
C ASP A 322 -0.23 -20.04 22.67
N ILE A 323 -0.85 -20.54 23.76
CA ILE A 323 -0.34 -20.37 25.13
C ILE A 323 0.34 -21.66 25.56
N ARG A 324 1.63 -21.85 25.29
CA ARG A 324 2.31 -23.13 25.54
C ARG A 324 3.62 -22.97 26.30
N GLN A 325 4.14 -24.06 26.85
CA GLN A 325 5.50 -24.08 27.36
C GLN A 325 6.48 -24.36 26.21
N VAL A 326 7.54 -23.56 26.15
CA VAL A 326 8.69 -23.77 25.27
C VAL A 326 9.93 -23.61 26.13
N ASP A 327 10.79 -24.64 26.14
CA ASP A 327 12.01 -24.67 26.96
C ASP A 327 11.74 -24.35 28.45
N GLY A 328 10.63 -24.86 28.98
CA GLY A 328 10.20 -24.65 30.38
C GLY A 328 9.52 -23.31 30.67
N VAL A 329 9.45 -22.40 29.70
CA VAL A 329 8.84 -21.06 29.86
C VAL A 329 7.48 -21.02 29.19
N TRP A 330 6.44 -20.57 29.91
CA TRP A 330 5.15 -20.28 29.30
C TRP A 330 5.26 -19.08 28.37
N VAL A 331 4.76 -19.20 27.14
CA VAL A 331 4.80 -18.14 26.12
C VAL A 331 3.44 -17.95 25.44
N PHE A 332 3.19 -16.73 24.95
CA PHE A 332 2.33 -16.47 23.80
C PHE A 332 3.16 -16.74 22.54
N ASP A 333 2.88 -17.85 21.87
CA ASP A 333 3.53 -18.24 20.63
C ASP A 333 2.77 -17.68 19.43
N LEU A 334 3.31 -16.61 18.83
CA LEU A 334 2.76 -15.97 17.64
C LEU A 334 3.63 -16.27 16.41
N LEU A 335 4.48 -17.30 16.46
CA LEU A 335 5.31 -17.70 15.33
C LEU A 335 4.50 -18.38 14.25
N GLU A 336 3.62 -19.29 14.64
CA GLU A 336 2.78 -20.07 13.74
C GLU A 336 1.42 -19.39 13.61
N ILE A 337 1.05 -19.04 12.38
CA ILE A 337 -0.23 -18.39 12.07
C ILE A 337 -1.04 -19.37 11.26
N GLU A 338 -2.10 -19.85 11.87
CA GLU A 338 -2.99 -20.84 11.28
C GLU A 338 -4.25 -20.19 10.68
N ASP A 339 -5.12 -21.03 10.10
CA ASP A 339 -6.38 -20.60 9.51
C ASP A 339 -7.23 -19.75 10.48
N GLY A 340 -7.66 -18.59 10.02
CA GLY A 340 -8.42 -17.62 10.80
C GLY A 340 -7.59 -16.70 11.70
N GLN A 341 -6.25 -16.82 11.70
CA GLN A 341 -5.35 -15.86 12.32
C GLN A 341 -4.63 -15.02 11.25
N SER A 342 -4.29 -13.78 11.60
CA SER A 342 -3.51 -12.91 10.72
C SER A 342 -2.59 -11.99 11.51
N LEU A 343 -1.39 -11.77 10.98
CA LEU A 343 -0.45 -10.80 11.53
C LEU A 343 -0.28 -9.63 10.57
N LYS A 344 -0.18 -8.44 11.14
CA LYS A 344 -0.08 -7.20 10.36
C LYS A 344 1.21 -7.12 9.54
N THR A 345 2.30 -7.69 10.05
CA THR A 345 3.64 -7.62 9.47
C THR A 345 4.43 -8.88 9.78
N ALA A 346 5.41 -9.23 8.96
CA ALA A 346 6.32 -10.36 9.24
C ALA A 346 6.98 -10.24 10.62
N ALA A 347 7.41 -9.03 11.00
CA ALA A 347 8.00 -8.74 12.31
C ALA A 347 7.05 -8.93 13.51
N SER A 348 5.75 -9.17 13.28
CA SER A 348 4.84 -9.52 14.37
C SER A 348 5.02 -10.95 14.87
N ARG A 349 5.63 -11.84 14.07
CA ARG A 349 5.87 -13.25 14.46
C ARG A 349 6.93 -13.27 15.56
N ARG A 350 6.55 -13.73 16.75
CA ARG A 350 7.39 -13.73 17.96
C ARG A 350 6.85 -14.67 19.02
N GLN A 351 7.70 -15.05 19.95
CA GLN A 351 7.29 -15.65 21.22
C GLN A 351 7.42 -14.59 22.31
N ILE A 352 6.41 -14.49 23.17
CA ILE A 352 6.37 -13.54 24.28
C ILE A 352 6.22 -14.35 25.57
N PRO A 353 7.20 -14.37 26.49
CA PRO A 353 7.02 -15.02 27.78
C PRO A 353 5.79 -14.51 28.53
N VAL A 354 5.11 -15.39 29.27
CA VAL A 354 4.01 -15.00 30.15
C VAL A 354 4.60 -14.32 31.38
N HIS A 355 4.25 -13.05 31.56
CA HIS A 355 4.68 -12.23 32.69
C HIS A 355 4.12 -12.76 34.02
N HIS A 356 4.89 -12.68 35.11
CA HIS A 356 4.47 -13.21 36.42
C HIS A 356 3.16 -12.61 36.94
N ALA A 357 2.92 -11.30 36.77
CA ALA A 357 1.64 -10.70 37.16
C ALA A 357 0.42 -11.32 36.45
N LEU A 358 0.56 -11.86 35.24
CA LEU A 358 -0.50 -12.60 34.56
C LEU A 358 -0.69 -13.99 35.17
N ILE A 359 0.41 -14.65 35.54
CA ILE A 359 0.41 -15.95 36.22
C ILE A 359 -0.26 -15.80 37.59
N ASP A 360 0.17 -14.83 38.39
CA ASP A 360 -0.37 -14.52 39.72
C ASP A 360 -1.86 -14.13 39.64
N GLY A 361 -2.26 -13.47 38.55
CA GLY A 361 -3.65 -13.17 38.24
C GLY A 361 -4.50 -14.39 37.84
N GLY A 362 -3.91 -15.58 37.69
CA GLY A 362 -4.61 -16.81 37.31
C GLY A 362 -4.89 -16.95 35.81
N PHE A 363 -4.10 -16.31 34.95
CA PHE A 363 -4.28 -16.44 33.49
C PHE A 363 -4.09 -17.88 33.02
N LEU A 364 -3.11 -18.60 33.57
CA LEU A 364 -2.86 -19.99 33.22
C LEU A 364 -3.97 -20.93 33.69
N ASP A 365 -4.63 -20.62 34.82
CA ASP A 365 -5.81 -21.36 35.28
C ASP A 365 -6.97 -21.19 34.29
N PHE A 366 -7.22 -19.95 33.85
CA PHE A 366 -8.20 -19.67 32.81
C PHE A 366 -7.91 -20.44 31.51
N VAL A 367 -6.65 -20.46 31.05
CA VAL A 367 -6.23 -21.20 29.85
C VAL A 367 -6.46 -22.71 30.04
N LYS A 368 -6.14 -23.25 31.22
CA LYS A 368 -6.39 -24.64 31.57
C LYS A 368 -7.89 -24.98 31.51
N GLU A 369 -8.76 -24.11 32.01
CA GLU A 369 -10.21 -24.29 31.90
C GLU A 369 -10.68 -24.34 30.43
N GLN A 370 -10.14 -23.49 29.56
CA GLN A 370 -10.50 -23.51 28.13
C GLN A 370 -10.06 -24.81 27.44
N ARG A 371 -8.90 -25.36 27.83
CA ARG A 371 -8.40 -26.66 27.35
C ARG A 371 -9.27 -27.83 27.81
N VAL A 372 -9.68 -27.84 29.08
CA VAL A 372 -10.61 -28.85 29.60
C VAL A 372 -11.92 -28.83 28.82
N LYS A 373 -12.40 -27.63 28.46
CA LYS A 373 -13.57 -27.42 27.59
C LYS A 373 -13.31 -27.73 26.10
N ARG A 374 -12.10 -28.16 25.73
CA ARG A 374 -11.67 -28.47 24.35
C ARG A 374 -11.93 -27.34 23.36
N ARG A 375 -11.82 -26.10 23.82
CA ARG A 375 -11.99 -24.94 22.93
C ARG A 375 -10.77 -24.76 22.05
N LYS A 376 -10.98 -24.50 20.76
CA LYS A 376 -9.90 -24.12 19.83
C LYS A 376 -9.45 -22.69 20.07
N TRP A 377 -10.41 -21.76 20.17
CA TRP A 377 -10.15 -20.35 20.41
C TRP A 377 -10.15 -20.05 21.91
N LEU A 378 -9.27 -19.15 22.34
CA LEU A 378 -9.14 -18.77 23.75
C LEU A 378 -10.39 -18.01 24.23
N TRP A 379 -11.03 -17.25 23.35
CA TRP A 379 -12.28 -16.55 23.62
C TRP A 379 -13.43 -17.33 23.01
N GLU A 380 -14.60 -17.34 23.67
CA GLU A 380 -15.82 -18.01 23.20
C GLU A 380 -16.41 -17.35 21.94
N ASN A 381 -15.68 -17.41 20.83
CA ASN A 381 -15.89 -16.64 19.62
C ASN A 381 -15.75 -17.49 18.35
N ASP A 382 -15.94 -18.81 18.44
CA ASP A 382 -15.76 -19.75 17.33
C ASP A 382 -16.54 -19.33 16.07
N LYS A 383 -17.78 -18.86 16.26
CA LYS A 383 -18.69 -18.40 15.19
C LYS A 383 -18.37 -16.99 14.64
N VAL A 384 -17.41 -16.28 15.21
CA VAL A 384 -17.05 -14.92 14.76
C VAL A 384 -16.11 -15.00 13.57
N VAL A 385 -16.51 -14.41 12.45
CA VAL A 385 -15.69 -14.35 11.22
C VAL A 385 -14.45 -13.47 11.41
N ASP A 386 -14.65 -12.19 11.77
CA ASP A 386 -13.55 -11.25 12.01
C ASP A 386 -13.35 -11.02 13.52
N LYS A 387 -12.54 -11.89 14.13
CA LYS A 387 -12.27 -11.85 15.57
C LYS A 387 -11.50 -10.58 15.98
N ALA A 388 -10.61 -10.10 15.11
CA ALA A 388 -9.82 -8.90 15.34
C ALA A 388 -10.70 -7.63 15.37
N ASP A 389 -11.66 -7.52 14.45
CA ASP A 389 -12.62 -6.41 14.42
C ASP A 389 -13.54 -6.43 15.65
N VAL A 390 -14.07 -7.60 16.04
CA VAL A 390 -14.91 -7.71 17.25
C VAL A 390 -14.14 -7.35 18.52
N ALA A 391 -12.89 -7.81 18.64
CA ALA A 391 -12.00 -7.44 19.74
C ALA A 391 -11.74 -5.92 19.78
N SER A 392 -11.42 -5.33 18.61
CA SER A 392 -11.21 -3.88 18.47
C SER A 392 -12.46 -3.08 18.84
N LYS A 393 -13.64 -3.47 18.36
CA LYS A 393 -14.93 -2.81 18.68
C LYS A 393 -15.25 -2.91 20.16
N THR A 394 -15.10 -4.10 20.75
CA THR A 394 -15.32 -4.32 22.18
C THR A 394 -14.41 -3.44 23.03
N ALA A 395 -13.12 -3.43 22.71
CA ALA A 395 -12.13 -2.63 23.43
C ALA A 395 -12.38 -1.12 23.27
N ASN A 396 -12.71 -0.65 22.07
CA ASN A 396 -13.07 0.75 21.83
C ASN A 396 -14.36 1.15 22.58
N ARG A 397 -15.38 0.29 22.61
CA ARG A 397 -16.62 0.52 23.37
C ARG A 397 -16.31 0.71 24.86
N LEU A 398 -15.52 -0.19 25.44
CA LEU A 398 -15.12 -0.12 26.86
C LEU A 398 -14.29 1.12 27.14
N ARG A 399 -13.27 1.42 26.31
CA ARG A 399 -12.45 2.63 26.45
C ARG A 399 -13.30 3.90 26.39
N ASN A 400 -14.28 3.94 25.48
CA ASN A 400 -15.12 5.13 25.30
C ASN A 400 -16.07 5.40 26.48
N LYS A 401 -16.21 4.47 27.43
CA LYS A 401 -16.94 4.70 28.69
C LYS A 401 -16.15 5.57 29.69
N ILE A 402 -14.87 5.83 29.43
CA ILE A 402 -13.97 6.47 30.40
C ILE A 402 -13.60 7.86 29.88
N PRO A 403 -14.12 8.95 30.47
CA PRO A 403 -13.90 10.31 29.98
C PRO A 403 -12.44 10.66 29.72
N GLU A 404 -11.52 10.30 30.62
CA GLU A 404 -10.10 10.71 30.57
C GLU A 404 -9.31 10.07 29.43
N ILE A 405 -9.76 8.90 28.94
CA ILE A 405 -9.12 8.17 27.84
C ILE A 405 -10.05 8.00 26.62
N SER A 406 -11.24 8.59 26.68
CA SER A 406 -12.17 8.71 25.56
C SER A 406 -12.01 10.06 24.85
N GLY A 407 -12.42 10.13 23.60
CA GLY A 407 -12.36 11.36 22.81
C GLY A 407 -11.29 11.32 21.71
N LYS A 408 -11.58 12.01 20.61
CA LYS A 408 -10.76 11.98 19.39
C LYS A 408 -9.51 12.88 19.47
N ASN A 409 -9.44 13.77 20.47
CA ASN A 409 -8.42 14.82 20.58
C ASN A 409 -7.42 14.61 21.72
N ASN A 410 -7.61 13.61 22.59
CA ASN A 410 -6.69 13.35 23.70
C ASN A 410 -5.40 12.61 23.28
N GLY A 411 -5.34 12.11 22.03
CA GLY A 411 -4.21 11.34 21.49
C GLY A 411 -4.13 9.90 21.99
N LEU A 412 -5.13 9.41 22.72
CA LEU A 412 -5.18 8.08 23.30
C LEU A 412 -6.07 7.13 22.48
N SER A 413 -5.60 5.89 22.30
CA SER A 413 -6.31 4.84 21.58
C SER A 413 -5.98 3.47 22.15
N MET A 414 -6.52 2.38 21.59
CA MET A 414 -6.08 1.04 21.98
C MET A 414 -4.58 0.80 21.72
N HIS A 415 -3.98 1.49 20.76
CA HIS A 415 -2.52 1.42 20.55
C HIS A 415 -1.74 2.10 21.68
N SER A 416 -2.35 2.99 22.45
CA SER A 416 -1.70 3.66 23.58
C SER A 416 -1.34 2.70 24.72
N VAL A 417 -2.13 1.64 24.92
CA VAL A 417 -1.80 0.57 25.89
C VAL A 417 -0.51 -0.14 25.48
N ARG A 418 -0.40 -0.50 24.19
CA ARG A 418 0.83 -1.06 23.63
C ARG A 418 2.00 -0.06 23.70
N HIS A 419 1.76 1.23 23.53
CA HIS A 419 2.80 2.24 23.72
C HIS A 419 3.28 2.30 25.17
N SER A 420 2.40 2.13 26.16
CA SER A 420 2.81 2.01 27.57
C SER A 420 3.76 0.83 27.78
N PHE A 421 3.46 -0.34 27.20
CA PHE A 421 4.36 -1.49 27.21
C PHE A 421 5.71 -1.18 26.58
N ILE A 422 5.71 -0.64 25.35
CA ILE A 422 6.94 -0.31 24.62
C ILE A 422 7.78 0.72 25.38
N THR A 423 7.15 1.71 26.00
CA THR A 423 7.83 2.73 26.80
C THR A 423 8.50 2.12 28.03
N LYS A 424 7.79 1.27 28.79
CA LYS A 424 8.39 0.57 29.94
C LYS A 424 9.50 -0.38 29.50
N LEU A 425 9.33 -1.08 28.38
CA LEU A 425 10.34 -1.96 27.80
C LEU A 425 11.60 -1.21 27.31
N LYS A 426 11.45 0.02 26.79
CA LYS A 426 12.59 0.89 26.46
C LYS A 426 13.38 1.32 27.69
N ASN A 427 12.69 1.49 28.81
CA ASN A 427 13.30 1.88 30.09
C ASN A 427 13.86 0.69 30.88
N CYS A 428 13.63 -0.55 30.42
CA CYS A 428 14.29 -1.74 30.94
C CYS A 428 15.77 -1.70 30.57
N SER A 429 16.64 -1.50 31.56
CA SER A 429 18.09 -1.35 31.38
C SER A 429 18.79 -2.65 30.98
N THR A 430 18.16 -3.79 31.26
CA THR A 430 18.76 -5.12 31.05
C THR A 430 18.54 -5.67 29.64
N ALA A 431 17.49 -5.24 28.94
CA ALA A 431 17.19 -5.68 27.57
C ALA A 431 17.97 -4.85 26.54
N ASN A 432 18.63 -5.51 25.59
CA ASN A 432 19.23 -4.79 24.46
C ASN A 432 18.15 -4.41 23.40
N ASP A 433 18.53 -3.57 22.44
CA ASP A 433 17.59 -3.13 21.38
C ASP A 433 17.01 -4.28 20.56
N GLN A 434 17.74 -5.38 20.46
CA GLN A 434 17.31 -6.56 19.76
C GLN A 434 16.15 -7.25 20.50
N GLU A 435 16.35 -7.54 21.77
CA GLU A 435 15.36 -8.18 22.65
C GLU A 435 14.11 -7.31 22.80
N ARG A 436 14.29 -5.97 22.88
CA ARG A 436 13.18 -5.03 22.88
C ARG A 436 12.37 -5.10 21.58
N ALA A 437 13.05 -5.20 20.43
CA ALA A 437 12.39 -5.32 19.13
C ALA A 437 11.68 -6.66 18.97
N ASP A 438 12.27 -7.76 19.44
CA ASP A 438 11.71 -9.10 19.38
C ASP A 438 10.45 -9.20 20.27
N LEU A 439 10.49 -8.69 21.50
CA LEU A 439 9.32 -8.62 22.40
C LEU A 439 8.21 -7.71 21.85
N ALA A 440 8.59 -6.53 21.32
CA ALA A 440 7.61 -5.62 20.74
C ALA A 440 7.05 -6.14 19.41
N GLY A 441 7.78 -6.94 18.64
CA GLY A 441 7.42 -7.28 17.27
C GLY A 441 7.59 -6.10 16.31
N HIS A 442 8.77 -5.47 16.35
CA HIS A 442 9.17 -4.37 15.46
C HIS A 442 10.19 -4.83 14.42
N ALA A 443 10.02 -4.36 13.18
CA ALA A 443 11.00 -4.60 12.13
C ALA A 443 12.32 -3.87 12.45
N ARG A 444 13.43 -4.54 12.20
CA ARG A 444 14.78 -4.00 12.37
C ARG A 444 15.15 -3.13 11.16
N LYS A 445 15.93 -2.06 11.37
CA LYS A 445 16.50 -1.27 10.26
C LYS A 445 17.60 -2.10 9.59
N GLY A 446 17.59 -2.18 8.25
CA GLY A 446 18.62 -2.87 7.46
C GLY A 446 18.40 -4.37 7.25
N THR A 447 17.28 -4.93 7.71
CA THR A 447 16.93 -6.35 7.54
C THR A 447 15.68 -6.48 6.67
N GLU A 448 15.72 -5.84 5.49
CA GLU A 448 14.72 -6.10 4.45
C GLU A 448 14.94 -7.52 3.90
N GLY A 449 14.12 -8.46 4.35
CA GLY A 449 14.02 -9.80 3.76
C GLY A 449 14.61 -10.95 4.56
N ASP A 450 15.31 -10.70 5.69
CA ASP A 450 15.93 -11.76 6.49
C ASP A 450 15.61 -11.57 7.98
N THR A 451 14.33 -11.67 8.35
CA THR A 451 13.95 -11.92 9.75
C THR A 451 14.32 -13.37 10.09
N ARG A 452 15.62 -13.68 10.14
CA ARG A 452 16.07 -14.88 10.83
C ARG A 452 15.60 -14.72 12.26
N TYR A 453 14.66 -15.58 12.65
CA TYR A 453 14.31 -15.81 14.04
C TYR A 453 15.60 -16.26 14.73
N TYR A 454 16.33 -15.31 15.29
CA TYR A 454 17.31 -15.68 16.28
C TYR A 454 16.50 -16.34 17.39
N LYS A 455 16.85 -17.58 17.73
CA LYS A 455 16.22 -18.32 18.82
C LYS A 455 16.67 -17.62 20.11
N THR A 456 16.02 -16.50 20.43
CA THR A 456 16.33 -15.69 21.60
C THR A 456 15.93 -16.51 22.83
N ASP A 457 16.83 -16.57 23.80
CA ASP A 457 16.60 -17.30 25.05
C ASP A 457 15.34 -16.76 25.75
N LEU A 458 14.31 -17.60 25.82
CA LEU A 458 13.01 -17.25 26.40
C LEU A 458 13.10 -16.96 27.90
N SER A 459 14.00 -17.61 28.62
CA SER A 459 14.23 -17.37 30.05
C SER A 459 14.82 -15.98 30.25
N ARG A 460 15.76 -15.60 29.38
CA ARG A 460 16.33 -14.25 29.36
C ARG A 460 15.28 -13.19 29.02
N LEU A 461 14.46 -13.42 27.99
CA LEU A 461 13.35 -12.52 27.66
C LEU A 461 12.34 -12.39 28.81
N GLN A 462 12.05 -13.49 29.51
CA GLN A 462 11.14 -13.48 30.65
C GLN A 462 11.67 -12.62 31.80
N LYS A 463 12.98 -12.69 32.07
CA LYS A 463 13.64 -11.83 33.06
C LYS A 463 13.41 -10.34 32.75
N HIS A 464 13.68 -9.92 31.51
CA HIS A 464 13.47 -8.54 31.08
C HIS A 464 12.00 -8.12 31.18
N LEU A 465 11.09 -9.00 30.73
CA LEU A 465 9.66 -8.73 30.78
C LEU A 465 9.18 -8.54 32.22
N ASN A 466 9.66 -9.36 33.15
CA ASN A 466 9.27 -9.34 34.56
C ASN A 466 9.72 -8.10 35.35
N GLU A 467 10.62 -7.29 34.80
CA GLU A 467 10.97 -5.96 35.33
C GLU A 467 9.86 -4.93 35.10
N ILE A 468 8.97 -5.17 34.12
CA ILE A 468 7.85 -4.28 33.83
C ILE A 468 6.81 -4.40 34.93
N LYS A 469 6.62 -3.34 35.71
CA LYS A 469 5.56 -3.23 36.71
C LYS A 469 4.54 -2.18 36.29
N TYR A 470 3.28 -2.42 36.61
CA TYR A 470 2.21 -1.45 36.50
C TYR A 470 1.53 -1.26 37.85
N ASP A 471 1.14 -0.03 38.16
CA ASP A 471 0.48 0.32 39.42
C ASP A 471 -1.03 -0.04 39.43
N PHE A 472 -1.42 -1.11 38.73
CA PHE A 472 -2.78 -1.65 38.80
C PHE A 472 -2.76 -3.13 39.12
N ASN A 473 -3.63 -3.53 40.05
CA ASN A 473 -3.74 -4.90 40.52
C ASN A 473 -4.65 -5.71 39.60
N ILE A 474 -4.18 -6.87 39.15
CA ILE A 474 -4.98 -7.85 38.42
C ILE A 474 -5.80 -8.64 39.45
N VAL A 475 -7.12 -8.64 39.31
CA VAL A 475 -8.00 -9.48 40.14
C VAL A 475 -7.79 -10.93 39.74
N ARG A 476 -7.56 -11.83 40.72
CA ARG A 476 -7.30 -13.24 40.43
C ARG A 476 -8.52 -13.87 39.78
N TRP A 477 -8.29 -14.68 38.74
CA TRP A 477 -9.33 -15.36 37.99
C TRP A 477 -10.30 -16.16 38.86
N ILE A 478 -9.78 -16.84 39.87
CA ILE A 478 -10.55 -17.65 40.81
C ILE A 478 -11.47 -16.82 41.70
N ASP A 479 -11.10 -15.58 42.02
CA ASP A 479 -11.85 -14.70 42.92
C ASP A 479 -12.95 -13.90 42.19
N LEU A 480 -12.94 -13.90 40.84
CA LEU A 480 -13.99 -13.23 40.06
C LEU A 480 -15.33 -13.94 40.22
N PRO A 481 -16.46 -13.18 40.23
CA PRO A 481 -17.79 -13.75 40.39
C PRO A 481 -18.04 -14.81 39.32
N GLY A 482 -18.38 -15.99 39.83
CA GLY A 482 -18.64 -17.20 39.05
C GLY A 482 -19.94 -17.08 38.35
#